data_AF-A0A438BVM0-F1
#
_entry.id   AF-A0A438BVM0-F1
#
_cell.length_a   1.000
_cell.length_b   1.000
_cell.length_c   1.000
_cell.angle_alpha   90.00
_cell.angle_beta   90.00
_cell.angle_gamma   90.00
#
_symmetry.space_group_name_H-M   'P 1'
#
loop_
_entity.id
_entity.type
_entity.pdbx_description
1 polymer ?
#
loop_
_entity_poly.entity_id
_entity_poly.type
_entity_poly.pdbx_seq_one_letter_code
_entity_poly.pdbx_strand_id
1 'polypeptide(L)'
;MAGIPCEHACAAIRQMKQDVYEYVDSYFKLPMQELIYSGHFNSIPNHNMPIVDADGCVRDAQGRLYPSLKPPCSKRPPRRPRHRRIESQLVQKGLSSVHDVKLQAIIELHAKIHYPLHDSNVMLVW
;
A
#
# COMPACT_ATOMS: atom_id res chain seq x y z
N MET A 1 -2.36 -6.01 -19.74
CA MET A 1 -2.55 -6.27 -18.30
C MET A 1 -3.93 -5.75 -17.94
N ALA A 2 -4.95 -6.59 -17.95
CA ALA A 2 -6.27 -6.22 -17.44
C ALA A 2 -6.52 -7.12 -16.23
N GLY A 3 -6.06 -6.68 -15.06
CA GLY A 3 -6.43 -7.32 -13.81
C GLY A 3 -7.90 -6.99 -13.57
N ILE A 4 -8.79 -7.82 -14.11
CA ILE A 4 -10.23 -7.70 -13.87
C ILE A 4 -10.44 -7.80 -12.36
N PRO A 5 -11.24 -6.91 -11.74
CA PRO A 5 -11.50 -6.96 -10.30
C PRO A 5 -12.00 -8.34 -9.88
N CYS A 6 -11.60 -8.79 -8.69
CA CYS A 6 -12.09 -10.05 -8.16
C CYS A 6 -13.62 -10.02 -7.99
N GLU A 7 -14.26 -11.19 -7.93
CA GLU A 7 -15.72 -11.30 -7.82
C GLU A 7 -16.28 -10.55 -6.60
N HIS A 8 -15.56 -10.58 -5.48
CA HIS A 8 -15.90 -9.81 -4.27
C HIS A 8 -15.91 -8.30 -4.52
N ALA A 9 -14.89 -7.78 -5.21
CA ALA A 9 -14.82 -6.37 -5.56
C ALA A 9 -15.95 -5.98 -6.52
N CYS A 10 -16.23 -6.81 -7.53
CA CYS A 10 -17.35 -6.59 -8.44
C CYS A 10 -18.69 -6.54 -7.71
N ALA A 11 -18.90 -7.44 -6.73
CA ALA A 11 -20.14 -7.48 -5.94
C ALA A 11 -20.31 -6.22 -5.08
N ALA A 12 -19.24 -5.75 -4.42
CA ALA A 12 -19.27 -4.52 -3.64
C ALA A 12 -19.58 -3.29 -4.50
N ILE A 13 -18.93 -3.17 -5.67
CA ILE A 13 -19.16 -2.04 -6.59
C ILE A 13 -20.60 -2.06 -7.13
N ARG A 14 -21.15 -3.24 -7.42
CA ARG A 14 -22.55 -3.36 -7.83
C ARG A 14 -23.53 -3.03 -6.72
N GLN A 15 -23.21 -3.31 -5.46
CA GLN A 15 -24.03 -2.89 -4.31
C GLN A 15 -24.07 -1.36 -4.18
N MET A 16 -22.99 -0.66 -4.55
CA MET A 16 -22.97 0.80 -4.68
C MET A 16 -23.81 1.35 -5.84
N LYS A 17 -24.40 0.47 -6.67
CA LYS A 17 -25.09 0.82 -7.93
C LYS A 17 -24.16 1.54 -8.92
N GLN A 18 -22.88 1.20 -8.92
CA GLN A 18 -21.89 1.74 -9.87
C GLN A 18 -21.50 0.68 -10.91
N ASP A 19 -21.15 1.12 -12.11
CA ASP A 19 -20.55 0.23 -13.10
C ASP A 19 -19.11 -0.13 -12.68
N VAL A 20 -18.78 -1.41 -12.83
CA VAL A 20 -17.50 -1.96 -12.36
C VAL A 20 -16.33 -1.37 -13.16
N TYR A 21 -16.49 -1.21 -14.47
CA TYR A 21 -15.42 -0.75 -15.33
C TYR A 21 -15.22 0.75 -15.19
N GLU A 22 -16.31 1.54 -15.18
CA GLU A 22 -16.22 2.99 -14.98
C GLU A 22 -15.64 3.34 -13.61
N TYR A 23 -16.06 2.62 -12.56
CA TYR A 23 -15.50 2.80 -11.22
C TYR A 23 -13.99 2.56 -11.22
N VAL A 24 -13.54 1.39 -11.68
CA VAL A 24 -12.12 1.03 -11.69
C VAL A 24 -11.29 1.95 -12.60
N ASP A 25 -11.81 2.32 -13.76
CA ASP A 25 -11.14 3.23 -14.71
C ASP A 25 -10.84 4.60 -14.09
N SER A 26 -11.76 5.11 -13.25
CA SER A 26 -11.56 6.39 -12.57
C SER A 26 -10.31 6.43 -11.68
N TYR A 27 -9.92 5.30 -11.07
CA TYR A 27 -8.73 5.19 -10.22
C TYR A 27 -7.40 5.24 -10.98
N PHE A 28 -7.43 5.03 -12.30
CA PHE A 28 -6.26 5.17 -13.16
C PHE A 28 -6.06 6.60 -13.65
N LYS A 29 -7.03 7.51 -13.43
CA LYS A 29 -6.95 8.91 -13.86
C LYS A 29 -6.16 9.74 -12.86
N LEU A 30 -5.47 10.76 -13.37
CA LEU A 30 -4.60 11.65 -12.59
C LEU A 30 -5.30 12.28 -11.37
N PRO A 31 -6.54 12.82 -11.47
CA PRO A 31 -7.18 13.45 -10.32
C PRO A 31 -7.40 12.48 -9.15
N MET A 32 -7.67 11.21 -9.46
CA MET A 32 -7.87 10.18 -8.44
C MET A 32 -6.55 9.74 -7.82
N GLN A 33 -5.49 9.68 -8.61
CA GLN A 33 -4.14 9.45 -8.08
C GLN A 33 -3.69 10.61 -7.19
N GLU A 34 -3.88 11.86 -7.62
CA GLU A 34 -3.59 13.04 -6.80
C GLU A 34 -4.36 13.01 -5.48
N LEU A 35 -5.64 12.62 -5.51
CA LEU A 35 -6.43 12.46 -4.28
C LEU A 35 -5.84 11.37 -3.37
N ILE A 36 -5.52 10.18 -3.91
CA ILE A 36 -4.93 9.07 -3.14
C ILE A 36 -3.57 9.43 -2.54
N TYR A 37 -2.76 10.20 -3.26
CA TYR A 37 -1.41 10.59 -2.84
C TYR A 37 -1.36 11.98 -2.18
N SER A 38 -2.49 12.68 -2.05
CA SER A 38 -2.58 13.98 -1.37
C SER A 38 -2.30 13.89 0.13
N GLY A 39 -2.54 12.72 0.71
CA GLY A 39 -2.30 12.44 2.12
C GLY A 39 -0.80 12.34 2.45
N HIS A 40 -0.44 12.79 3.65
CA HIS A 40 0.89 12.54 4.20
C HIS A 40 1.02 11.07 4.61
N PHE A 41 2.03 10.38 4.08
CA PHE A 41 2.34 9.02 4.49
C PHE A 41 3.20 9.03 5.76
N ASN A 42 2.66 8.49 6.85
CA ASN A 42 3.44 8.26 8.06
C ASN A 42 4.59 7.30 7.75
N SER A 43 5.78 7.61 8.27
CA SER A 43 6.92 6.69 8.18
C SER A 43 6.62 5.41 8.95
N ILE A 44 7.01 4.25 8.39
CA ILE A 44 6.93 2.99 9.12
C ILE A 44 7.87 3.09 10.32
N PRO A 45 7.39 2.84 11.55
CA PRO A 45 8.25 2.91 12.70
C PRO A 45 9.30 1.79 12.70
N ASN A 46 10.56 2.14 12.90
CA ASN A 46 11.68 1.20 12.89
C ASN A 46 11.84 0.43 14.23
N HIS A 47 10.77 0.24 15.00
CA HIS A 47 10.85 -0.35 16.35
C HIS A 47 11.44 -1.77 16.37
N ASN A 48 11.22 -2.53 15.28
CA ASN A 48 11.70 -3.91 15.12
C ASN A 48 12.85 -4.01 14.11
N MET A 49 13.47 -2.89 13.71
CA MET A 49 14.56 -2.93 12.76
C MET A 49 15.81 -3.49 13.47
N PRO A 50 16.39 -4.60 13.00
CA PRO A 50 17.53 -5.18 13.68
C PRO A 50 18.77 -4.32 13.47
N ILE A 51 19.60 -4.23 14.51
CA ILE A 51 20.84 -3.49 14.53
C ILE A 51 21.96 -4.42 14.04
N VAL A 52 22.80 -3.91 13.14
CA VAL A 52 24.03 -4.60 12.75
C VAL A 52 25.13 -4.16 13.70
N ASP A 53 25.63 -5.09 14.49
CA ASP A 53 26.72 -4.87 15.44
C ASP A 53 28.08 -4.76 14.71
N ALA A 54 29.11 -4.28 15.42
CA ALA A 54 30.45 -4.08 14.87
C ALA A 54 31.13 -5.36 14.36
N ASP A 55 30.70 -6.52 14.88
CA ASP A 55 31.14 -7.85 14.46
C ASP A 55 30.38 -8.36 13.21
N GLY A 56 29.44 -7.57 12.67
CA GLY A 56 28.62 -7.91 11.51
C GLY A 56 27.43 -8.81 11.84
N CYS A 57 27.16 -9.06 13.11
CA CYS A 57 25.98 -9.80 13.57
C CYS A 57 24.73 -8.93 13.55
N VAL A 58 23.57 -9.55 13.30
CA VAL A 58 22.27 -8.87 13.27
C VAL A 58 21.55 -9.18 14.58
N ARG A 59 21.21 -8.16 15.38
CA ARG A 59 20.50 -8.31 16.66
C ARG A 59 19.21 -7.51 16.71
N ASP A 60 18.17 -8.04 17.36
CA ASP A 60 16.99 -7.23 17.69
C ASP A 60 17.19 -6.41 18.98
N ALA A 61 16.20 -5.58 19.31
CA ALA A 61 16.19 -4.75 20.50
C ALA A 61 16.25 -5.56 21.82
N GLN A 62 15.94 -6.86 21.79
CA GLN A 62 16.03 -7.78 22.93
C GLN A 62 17.37 -8.54 22.95
N GLY A 63 18.28 -8.23 22.02
CA GLY A 63 19.58 -8.86 21.90
C GLY A 63 19.53 -10.26 21.31
N ARG A 64 18.44 -10.69 20.65
CA ARG A 64 18.40 -11.98 19.96
C ARG A 64 19.25 -11.92 18.70
N LEU A 65 20.12 -12.91 18.51
CA LEU A 65 20.96 -13.03 17.33
C LEU A 65 20.17 -13.61 16.16
N TYR A 66 20.24 -12.94 15.01
CA TYR A 66 19.73 -13.43 13.73
C TYR A 66 20.92 -13.84 12.84
N PRO A 67 20.87 -15.03 12.22
CA PRO A 67 21.86 -15.40 11.23
C PRO A 67 21.82 -14.40 10.07
N SER A 68 23.00 -13.96 9.63
CA SER A 68 23.12 -13.16 8.40
C SER A 68 22.58 -13.98 7.23
N LEU A 69 21.39 -13.61 6.74
CA LEU A 69 20.80 -14.20 5.54
C LEU A 69 21.57 -13.66 4.33
N LYS A 70 22.67 -14.31 3.99
CA LYS A 70 23.35 -14.03 2.74
C LYS A 70 22.37 -14.26 1.58
N PRO A 71 22.35 -13.38 0.56
CA PRO A 71 21.57 -13.64 -0.63
C PRO A 71 21.88 -15.04 -1.17
N PRO A 72 20.89 -15.79 -1.65
CA PRO A 72 21.12 -17.12 -2.19
C PRO A 72 22.17 -17.06 -3.30
N CYS A 73 23.24 -17.84 -3.16
CA CYS A 73 24.33 -17.91 -4.15
C CYS A 73 23.93 -18.65 -5.44
N SER A 74 22.66 -19.04 -5.58
CA SER A 74 22.13 -19.66 -6.80
C SER A 74 22.29 -18.71 -7.98
N LYS A 75 22.87 -19.21 -9.08
CA LYS A 75 22.93 -18.45 -10.34
C LYS A 75 21.51 -18.16 -10.82
N ARG A 76 21.24 -16.89 -11.15
CA ARG A 76 19.98 -16.47 -11.74
C ARG A 76 19.78 -17.21 -13.08
N PRO A 77 18.58 -17.77 -13.36
CA PRO A 77 18.33 -18.46 -14.61
C PRO A 77 18.53 -17.51 -15.82
N PRO A 78 19.06 -18.03 -16.94
CA PRO A 78 19.52 -17.23 -18.09
C PRO A 78 18.40 -16.47 -18.83
N ARG A 79 17.13 -16.68 -18.49
CA ARG A 79 15.97 -16.09 -19.18
C ARG A 79 15.54 -14.71 -18.69
N ARG A 80 16.03 -14.22 -17.54
CA ARG A 80 15.59 -12.88 -17.06
C ARG A 80 16.40 -11.81 -17.79
N PRO A 81 15.78 -10.97 -18.65
CA PRO A 81 16.50 -9.93 -19.38
C PRO A 81 17.29 -9.07 -18.41
N ARG A 82 18.55 -8.77 -18.76
CA ARG A 82 19.29 -7.68 -18.14
C ARG A 82 18.67 -6.39 -18.64
N HIS A 83 17.55 -5.96 -18.05
CA HIS A 83 17.20 -4.56 -18.15
C HIS A 83 18.38 -3.80 -17.55
N ARG A 84 19.15 -3.11 -18.39
CA ARG A 84 20.21 -2.23 -17.89
C ARG A 84 19.51 -1.31 -16.90
N ARG A 85 19.96 -1.35 -15.64
CA ARG A 85 19.44 -0.45 -14.63
C ARG A 85 19.65 0.96 -15.19
N ILE A 86 18.57 1.68 -15.47
CA ILE A 86 18.65 3.12 -15.69
C ILE A 86 19.32 3.65 -14.42
N GLU A 87 20.46 4.33 -14.56
CA GLU A 87 21.13 4.90 -13.41
C GLU A 87 20.13 5.79 -12.69
N SER A 88 19.82 5.43 -11.45
CA SER A 88 18.98 6.24 -10.59
C SER A 88 19.74 7.54 -10.38
N GLN A 89 19.26 8.62 -10.96
CA GLN A 89 19.59 9.94 -10.46
C GLN A 89 19.09 9.96 -9.02
N LEU A 90 20.02 9.84 -8.07
CA LEU A 90 19.73 9.95 -6.64
C LEU A 90 19.29 11.39 -6.38
N VAL A 91 18.00 11.65 -6.59
CA VAL A 91 17.28 12.67 -5.83
C VAL A 91 16.72 11.96 -4.60
N GLN A 92 16.97 12.56 -3.45
CA GLN A 92 16.98 11.91 -2.16
C GLN A 92 15.61 11.40 -1.71
N LYS A 93 15.67 10.16 -1.18
CA LYS A 93 14.90 9.56 -0.07
C LYS A 93 13.37 9.57 -0.15
N GLY A 94 12.85 8.34 -0.26
CA GLY A 94 11.92 7.82 0.75
C GLY A 94 10.67 7.16 0.17
N LEU A 95 10.73 5.86 -0.17
CA LEU A 95 9.52 5.03 -0.26
C LEU A 95 9.86 3.53 -0.28
N SER A 96 9.15 2.75 0.53
CA SER A 96 8.67 1.38 0.26
C SER A 96 8.13 0.79 1.57
N SER A 97 7.09 -0.03 1.63
CA SER A 97 6.20 -0.58 0.61
C SER A 97 5.00 -1.21 1.31
N VAL A 98 3.85 -1.10 0.65
CA VAL A 98 2.50 -1.45 1.08
C VAL A 98 2.18 -2.88 0.69
N HIS A 99 1.77 -3.75 1.61
CA HIS A 99 0.82 -4.85 1.36
C HIS A 99 0.24 -5.32 2.71
N ASP A 100 -1.00 -4.89 3.02
CA ASP A 100 -2.06 -5.73 3.66
C ASP A 100 -3.22 -4.91 4.27
N VAL A 101 -3.08 -3.59 4.47
CA VAL A 101 -4.17 -2.74 5.01
C VAL A 101 -5.25 -2.40 3.96
N LYS A 102 -5.06 -2.88 2.72
CA LYS A 102 -5.82 -2.46 1.54
C LYS A 102 -7.31 -2.86 1.60
N LEU A 103 -7.68 -3.92 2.34
CA LEU A 103 -9.09 -4.32 2.49
C LEU A 103 -9.85 -3.47 3.52
N GLN A 104 -9.23 -3.09 4.63
CA GLN A 104 -9.92 -2.38 5.72
C GLN A 104 -10.23 -0.92 5.33
N ALA A 105 -9.30 -0.25 4.65
CA ALA A 105 -9.48 1.14 4.22
C ALA A 105 -10.52 1.31 3.10
N ILE A 106 -10.71 0.30 2.24
CA ILE A 106 -11.73 0.31 1.19
C ILE A 106 -13.14 0.24 1.80
N ILE A 107 -13.32 -0.54 2.88
CA ILE A 107 -14.60 -0.66 3.58
C ILE A 107 -14.99 0.67 4.25
N GLU A 108 -14.03 1.35 4.89
CA GLU A 108 -14.29 2.64 5.56
C GLU A 108 -14.56 3.80 4.59
N LEU A 109 -13.89 3.83 3.43
CA LEU A 109 -14.12 4.84 2.41
C LEU A 109 -15.50 4.66 1.75
N HIS A 110 -15.92 3.42 1.52
CA HIS A 110 -17.25 3.08 1.00
C HIS A 110 -18.37 3.49 1.97
N ALA A 111 -18.17 3.33 3.28
CA ALA A 111 -19.17 3.72 4.29
C ALA A 111 -19.39 5.24 4.33
N LYS A 112 -18.33 6.05 4.16
CA LYS A 112 -18.40 7.51 4.15
C LYS A 112 -19.03 8.10 2.88
N ILE A 113 -18.91 7.40 1.75
CA ILE A 113 -19.49 7.86 0.48
C ILE A 113 -20.99 7.52 0.39
N HIS A 114 -21.43 6.39 0.95
CA HIS A 114 -22.82 5.91 0.79
C HIS A 114 -23.80 6.28 1.91
N TYR A 115 -23.33 6.58 3.12
CA TYR A 115 -24.17 7.06 4.22
C TYR A 115 -23.56 8.35 4.80
N PRO A 116 -23.82 9.52 4.20
CA PRO A 116 -23.50 10.76 4.88
C PRO A 116 -24.39 10.85 6.11
N LEU A 117 -23.80 10.74 7.30
CA LEU A 117 -24.44 11.21 8.52
C LEU A 117 -24.91 12.63 8.25
N HIS A 118 -26.22 12.79 8.23
CA HIS A 118 -26.88 14.08 8.18
C HIS A 118 -26.55 14.75 9.52
N ASP A 119 -25.46 15.51 9.57
CA ASP A 119 -25.24 16.53 10.59
C ASP A 119 -26.27 17.64 10.37
N SER A 120 -27.52 17.33 10.68
CA SER A 120 -28.51 18.33 11.05
C SER A 120 -28.43 18.49 12.56
N ASN A 121 -27.60 19.45 12.96
CA ASN A 121 -27.85 20.20 14.17
C ASN A 121 -29.18 20.96 13.96
N VAL A 122 -30.29 20.27 14.20
CA VAL A 122 -31.63 20.85 14.36
C VAL A 122 -32.03 20.53 15.79
N MET A 123 -31.89 21.56 16.63
CA MET A 123 -32.84 22.00 17.65
C MET A 123 -33.67 20.92 18.35
N LEU A 124 -33.51 20.88 19.69
CA LEU A 124 -34.53 20.69 20.72
C LEU A 124 -35.94 20.30 20.22
N VAL A 125 -36.50 19.22 20.77
CA VAL A 125 -37.85 19.09 21.38
C VAL A 125 -38.21 17.60 21.52
N TRP A 126 -38.30 17.19 22.79
CA TRP A 126 -38.88 15.97 23.40
C TRP A 126 -38.24 14.61 23.15
#